data_AF-A0A3D3NGR5-F1
#
_entry.id   AF-A0A3D3NGR5-F1
#
_cell.length_a   1.000
_cell.length_b   1.000
_cell.length_c   1.000
_cell.angle_alpha   90.00
_cell.angle_beta   90.00
_cell.angle_gamma   90.00
#
_symmetry.space_group_name_H-M   'P 1'
#
loop_
_entity.id
_entity.type
_entity.pdbx_description
1 polymer ?
#
loop_
_entity_poly.entity_id
_entity_poly.type
_entity_poly.pdbx_seq_one_letter_code
_entity_poly.pdbx_strand_id
1 'polypeptide(L)'
;MVDGLLFLKAALIGLSIAAPVGPIGLLCIQRTLTHGARVGFVSGLGAAAADGVYGAVGAFGLAAVTQFFVTLALPLAICGAIFLAWMGVRLWRTPAPPP
;
A
#
# COMPACT_ATOMS: atom_id res chain seq x y z
N MET A 1 -4.84 30.44 5.34
CA MET A 1 -6.12 29.73 5.61
C MET A 1 -6.34 28.55 4.66
N VAL A 2 -5.78 28.59 3.45
CA VAL A 2 -5.88 27.50 2.45
C VAL A 2 -5.01 26.29 2.83
N ASP A 3 -3.93 26.50 3.59
CA ASP A 3 -2.92 25.48 3.93
C ASP A 3 -3.44 24.40 4.88
N GLY A 4 -4.19 24.80 5.92
CA GLY A 4 -4.81 23.87 6.86
C GLY A 4 -5.89 23.00 6.19
N LEU A 5 -6.63 23.58 5.25
CA LEU A 5 -7.64 22.85 4.48
C LEU A 5 -6.99 21.85 3.50
N LEU A 6 -5.87 22.23 2.87
CA LEU A 6 -5.07 21.33 2.03
C LEU A 6 -4.53 20.15 2.82
N PHE A 7 -3.97 20.40 4.01
CA PHE A 7 -3.49 19.34 4.90
C PHE A 7 -4.62 18.38 5.30
N LEU A 8 -5.76 18.92 5.73
CA LEU A 8 -6.91 18.10 6.12
C LEU A 8 -7.43 17.25 4.94
N LYS A 9 -7.53 17.83 3.74
CA LYS A 9 -7.95 17.11 2.53
C LYS A 9 -6.97 15.97 2.19
N ALA A 10 -5.66 16.24 2.22
CA ALA A 10 -4.65 15.23 1.97
C ALA A 10 -4.69 14.10 3.03
N ALA A 11 -4.87 14.46 4.31
CA ALA A 11 -5.02 13.50 5.40
C ALA A 11 -6.26 12.61 5.22
N LEU A 12 -7.41 13.18 4.85
CA LEU A 12 -8.64 12.42 4.60
C LEU A 12 -8.53 11.47 3.40
N ILE A 13 -7.86 11.88 2.33
CA ILE A 13 -7.60 11.03 1.17
C ILE A 13 -6.66 9.89 1.56
N GLY A 14 -5.56 10.20 2.27
CA GLY A 14 -4.62 9.19 2.77
C GLY A 14 -5.29 8.18 3.70
N LEU A 15 -6.14 8.65 4.62
CA LEU A 15 -6.92 7.79 5.51
C LEU A 15 -7.87 6.89 4.74
N SER A 16 -8.57 7.42 3.72
CA SER A 16 -9.47 6.63 2.88
C SER A 16 -8.75 5.53 2.09
N ILE A 17 -7.51 5.77 1.65
CA ILE A 17 -6.67 4.78 0.95
C ILE A 17 -6.15 3.71 1.91
N ALA A 18 -5.82 4.09 3.15
CA ALA A 18 -5.30 3.17 4.17
C ALA A 18 -6.38 2.38 4.92
N ALA A 19 -7.62 2.89 4.98
CA ALA A 19 -8.76 2.26 5.65
C ALA A 19 -9.12 0.84 5.15
N PRO A 20 -9.12 0.52 3.84
CA PRO A 20 -9.38 -0.84 3.39
C PRO A 20 -8.29 -1.82 3.85
N VAL A 21 -8.72 -2.90 4.50
CA VAL A 21 -7.80 -3.94 5.00
C VAL A 21 -7.27 -4.76 3.83
N GLY A 22 -6.04 -4.47 3.41
CA GLY A 22 -5.33 -5.22 2.38
C GLY A 22 -4.60 -6.47 2.90
N PRO A 23 -3.88 -7.19 2.02
CA PRO A 23 -3.09 -8.37 2.37
C PRO A 23 -2.03 -8.09 3.46
N ILE A 24 -1.44 -6.90 3.44
CA ILE A 24 -0.45 -6.46 4.43
C ILE A 24 -1.10 -6.27 5.80
N GLY A 25 -2.32 -5.71 5.84
CA GLY A 25 -3.10 -5.57 7.06
C GLY A 25 -3.45 -6.93 7.66
N LEU A 26 -3.92 -7.87 6.83
CA LEU A 26 -4.17 -9.26 7.25
C LEU A 26 -2.90 -9.94 7.78
N LEU A 27 -1.76 -9.75 7.13
CA LEU A 27 -0.46 -10.26 7.60
C LEU A 27 -0.06 -9.68 8.95
N CYS A 28 -0.22 -8.37 9.17
CA CYS A 28 0.04 -7.74 10.47
C CYS A 28 -0.89 -8.31 11.56
N ILE A 29 -2.18 -8.47 11.26
CA ILE A 29 -3.16 -9.07 12.18
C ILE A 29 -2.75 -10.52 12.49
N GLN A 30 -2.44 -11.32 11.46
CA GLN A 30 -2.01 -12.70 11.63
C GLN A 30 -0.76 -12.80 12.49
N ARG A 31 0.27 -11.98 12.25
CA ARG A 31 1.50 -11.95 13.06
C ARG A 31 1.24 -11.51 14.49
N THR A 32 0.34 -10.55 14.69
CA THR A 32 -0.09 -10.11 16.02
C THR A 32 -0.75 -11.24 16.80
N LEU A 33 -1.65 -11.99 16.15
CA LEU A 33 -2.38 -13.09 16.78
C LEU A 33 -1.50 -14.33 17.01
N THR A 34 -0.55 -14.61 16.13
CA THR A 34 0.30 -15.82 16.20
C THR A 34 1.58 -15.64 17.02
N HIS A 35 2.19 -14.45 16.99
CA HIS A 35 3.49 -14.17 17.63
C HIS A 35 3.40 -13.07 18.70
N GLY A 36 2.21 -12.52 18.96
CA GLY A 36 1.95 -11.50 19.97
C GLY A 36 2.07 -10.06 19.48
N ALA A 37 1.57 -9.12 20.30
CA ALA A 37 1.42 -7.70 19.95
C ALA A 37 2.74 -6.99 19.59
N ARG A 38 3.87 -7.37 20.20
CA ARG A 38 5.17 -6.76 19.90
C ARG A 38 5.62 -7.02 18.47
N VAL A 39 5.45 -8.25 17.98
CA VAL A 39 5.84 -8.63 16.62
C VAL A 39 4.94 -7.93 15.60
N GLY A 40 3.64 -7.88 15.89
CA GLY A 40 2.67 -7.10 15.14
C GLY A 40 3.05 -5.63 14.99
N PHE A 41 3.38 -4.97 16.10
CA PHE A 41 3.77 -3.56 16.12
C PHE A 41 5.02 -3.27 15.29
N VAL A 42 6.06 -4.11 15.42
CA VAL A 42 7.29 -3.96 14.62
C VAL A 42 7.00 -4.15 13.13
N SER A 43 6.16 -5.13 12.77
CA SER A 43 5.77 -5.31 11.36
C SER A 43 4.94 -4.17 10.80
N GLY A 44 4.04 -3.59 11.61
CA GLY A 44 3.25 -2.41 11.23
C GLY A 44 4.13 -1.17 11.06
N LEU A 45 5.11 -0.97 11.96
CA LEU A 45 6.07 0.13 11.86
C LEU A 45 6.92 0.00 10.58
N GLY A 46 7.35 -1.21 10.23
CA GLY A 46 8.07 -1.48 8.99
C GLY A 46 7.24 -1.18 7.74
N ALA A 47 5.95 -1.56 7.73
CA ALA A 47 5.04 -1.23 6.64
C ALA A 47 4.85 0.29 6.50
N ALA A 48 4.58 0.99 7.61
CA ALA A 48 4.42 2.44 7.62
C ALA A 48 5.70 3.18 7.19
N ALA A 49 6.88 2.68 7.57
CA ALA A 49 8.16 3.23 7.13
C ALA A 49 8.36 3.05 5.61
N ALA A 50 7.99 1.89 5.07
CA ALA A 50 8.05 1.64 3.63
C ALA A 50 7.13 2.60 2.85
N ASP A 51 5.89 2.78 3.32
CA ASP A 51 4.93 3.72 2.72
C ASP A 51 5.43 5.17 2.82
N GLY A 52 6.02 5.55 3.95
CA GLY A 52 6.62 6.87 4.16
C GLY A 52 7.80 7.13 3.23
N VAL A 53 8.70 6.15 3.05
CA VAL A 53 9.83 6.25 2.11
C VAL A 53 9.33 6.34 0.68
N TYR A 54 8.36 5.50 0.29
CA TYR A 54 7.78 5.53 -1.05
C TYR A 54 7.10 6.87 -1.35
N GLY A 55 6.33 7.39 -0.39
CA GLY A 55 5.72 8.71 -0.45
C GLY A 55 6.75 9.85 -0.53
N ALA A 56 7.84 9.77 0.23
CA ALA A 56 8.93 10.75 0.18
C ALA A 56 9.64 10.74 -1.18
N VAL A 57 9.96 9.56 -1.71
CA VAL A 57 10.54 9.43 -3.06
C VAL A 57 9.58 9.96 -4.11
N GLY A 58 8.28 9.70 -3.98
CA GLY A 58 7.24 10.27 -4.82
C GLY A 58 7.20 11.80 -4.74
N ALA A 59 7.20 12.38 -3.54
CA ALA A 59 7.09 13.82 -3.33
C ALA A 59 8.35 14.59 -3.79
N PHE A 60 9.54 14.10 -3.47
CA PHE A 60 10.80 14.76 -3.82
C PHE A 60 11.31 14.40 -5.24
N GLY A 61 10.97 13.21 -5.74
CA GLY A 61 11.43 12.69 -7.04
C GLY A 61 10.53 13.03 -8.22
N LEU A 62 9.28 13.46 -7.99
CA LEU A 62 8.30 13.71 -9.07
C LEU A 62 8.82 14.69 -10.12
N ALA A 63 9.47 15.77 -9.69
CA ALA A 63 9.96 16.82 -10.58
C ALA A 63 11.01 16.30 -11.58
N ALA A 64 11.87 15.37 -11.17
CA ALA A 64 12.92 14.80 -12.01
C ALA A 64 12.42 13.69 -12.96
N VAL A 65 11.30 13.04 -12.62
CA VAL A 65 10.88 11.78 -13.25
C VAL A 65 9.61 11.93 -14.11
N THR A 66 8.92 13.08 -14.04
CA THR A 66 7.66 13.36 -14.77
C THR A 66 7.68 13.01 -16.25
N GLN A 67 8.74 13.32 -17.01
CA GLN A 67 8.81 12.97 -18.44
C GLN A 67 8.94 11.45 -18.68
N PHE A 68 9.71 10.74 -17.85
CA PHE A 68 9.87 9.28 -17.95
C PHE A 68 8.62 8.51 -17.52
N PHE A 69 7.92 9.00 -16.49
CA PHE A 69 6.71 8.36 -15.98
C PHE A 69 5.55 8.40 -16.97
N VAL A 70 5.42 9.46 -17.78
CA VAL A 70 4.32 9.56 -18.75
C VAL A 70 4.42 8.46 -19.82
N THR A 71 5.62 8.15 -20.31
CA THR A 71 5.81 7.09 -21.32
C THR A 71 5.72 5.69 -20.72
N LEU A 72 6.16 5.52 -19.46
CA LEU A 72 6.12 4.23 -18.76
C LEU A 72 4.77 3.95 -18.05
N ALA A 73 3.90 4.94 -17.89
CA ALA A 73 2.64 4.79 -17.16
C ALA A 73 1.76 3.69 -17.75
N LEU A 74 1.62 3.64 -19.07
CA LEU A 74 0.79 2.64 -19.75
C LEU A 74 1.34 1.21 -19.57
N PRO A 75 2.62 0.91 -19.86
CA PRO A 75 3.16 -0.43 -19.61
C PRO A 75 3.18 -0.80 -18.13
N LEU A 76 3.46 0.13 -17.20
CA LEU A 76 3.37 -0.15 -15.76
C LEU A 76 1.93 -0.50 -15.33
N ALA A 77 0.95 0.24 -15.82
CA ALA A 77 -0.46 0.00 -15.49
C ALA A 77 -0.93 -1.37 -16.00
N ILE A 78 -0.56 -1.74 -17.23
CA ILE A 78 -0.90 -3.06 -17.80
C ILE A 78 -0.21 -4.18 -17.02
N CYS A 79 1.10 -4.05 -16.75
CA CYS A 79 1.84 -5.03 -15.94
C CYS A 79 1.24 -5.17 -14.53
N GLY A 80 0.93 -4.05 -13.88
CA GLY A 80 0.29 -4.04 -12.56
C GLY A 80 -1.09 -4.67 -12.56
N ALA A 81 -1.92 -4.37 -13.57
CA ALA A 81 -3.25 -4.94 -13.71
C ALA A 81 -3.20 -6.47 -13.93
N ILE A 82 -2.29 -6.95 -14.80
CA ILE A 82 -2.08 -8.38 -15.02
C ILE A 82 -1.61 -9.07 -13.73
N PHE A 83 -0.66 -8.45 -13.02
CA PHE A 83 -0.15 -8.99 -11.77
C PHE A 83 -1.23 -9.09 -10.69
N LEU A 84 -2.04 -8.04 -10.52
CA LEU A 84 -3.16 -8.02 -9.56
C LEU A 84 -4.25 -9.02 -9.95
N ALA A 85 -4.60 -9.12 -11.23
CA ALA A 85 -5.56 -10.11 -11.73
C ALA A 85 -5.07 -11.54 -11.46
N TRP A 86 -3.79 -11.83 -11.73
CA TRP A 86 -3.17 -13.11 -11.43
C TRP A 86 -3.21 -13.42 -9.93
N MET A 87 -2.89 -12.44 -9.08
CA MET A 87 -2.92 -12.61 -7.62
C MET A 87 -4.34 -12.89 -7.12
N GLY A 88 -5.34 -12.18 -7.65
CA GLY A 88 -6.76 -12.39 -7.35
C GLY A 88 -7.23 -13.80 -7.75
N VAL A 89 -6.90 -14.25 -8.96
CA VAL A 89 -7.21 -15.62 -9.41
C VAL A 89 -6.54 -16.67 -8.53
N ARG A 90 -5.29 -16.44 -8.12
CA ARG A 90 -4.56 -17.36 -7.24
C ARG A 90 -5.20 -17.46 -5.86
N LEU A 91 -5.65 -16.33 -5.30
CA LEU A 91 -6.37 -16.29 -4.04
C LEU A 91 -7.72 -17.03 -4.12
N TRP A 92 -8.49 -16.83 -5.19
CA TRP A 92 -9.75 -17.57 -5.42
C TRP A 92 -9.57 -19.07 -5.57
N ARG A 93 -8.42 -19.52 -6.08
CA ARG A 93 -8.11 -20.94 -6.26
C ARG A 93 -7.51 -21.60 -5.02
N THR A 94 -7.23 -20.87 -3.95
CA THR A 94 -6.62 -21.46 -2.75
C THR A 94 -7.71 -22.19 -1.95
N PRO A 95 -7.60 -23.52 -1.70
CA PRO A 95 -8.59 -24.25 -0.93
C PRO A 95 -8.70 -23.70 0.49
N ALA A 96 -9.91 -23.70 1.06
CA ALA A 96 -10.13 -23.27 2.44
C ALA A 96 -9.24 -24.09 3.40
N PRO A 97 -8.59 -23.45 4.39
CA PRO A 97 -7.78 -24.17 5.37
C PRO A 97 -8.62 -25.25 6.07
N PRO A 98 -8.08 -26.46 6.29
CA PRO A 98 -8.78 -27.48 7.07
C PRO A 98 -9.00 -27.00 8.52
N PRO A 99 -10.10 -27.43 9.18
CA PRO A 99 -10.47 -27.00 10.53
C PRO A 99 -9.48 -27.45 11.61
#